data_AF-A0A9N8W828-F1
#
_entry.id   AF-A0A9N8W828-F1
#
_cell.length_a   1.000
_cell.length_b   1.000
_cell.length_c   1.000
_cell.angle_alpha   90.00
_cell.angle_beta   90.00
_cell.angle_gamma   90.00
#
_symmetry.space_group_name_H-M   'P 1'
#
loop_
_entity.id
_entity.type
_entity.pdbx_description
1 polymer ?
#
loop_
_entity_poly.entity_id
_entity_poly.type
_entity_poly.pdbx_seq_one_letter_code
_entity_poly.pdbx_strand_id
1 'polypeptide(L)'
;MERYTRLIYKYTLGEEKYTFIEEVKNPKSVMILVKGPNSHTIAQINDAICNKLRAIKNAIEDKCIVLGAKAFQVGLSSHLNKFKSSVKRKAKMEV
;
A
#
# COMPACT_ATOMS: atom_id res chain seq x y z
N MET A 1 17.68 11.86 25.42
CA MET A 1 17.59 11.25 26.76
C MET A 1 16.10 11.01 26.98
N GLU A 2 15.47 9.91 26.56
CA GLU A 2 15.69 8.49 26.79
C GLU A 2 15.22 7.68 25.57
N ARG A 3 16.09 6.86 24.96
CA ARG A 3 15.70 5.90 23.93
C ARG A 3 15.87 4.49 24.50
N TYR A 4 14.99 4.10 25.43
CA TYR A 4 15.01 2.75 25.99
C TYR A 4 13.89 1.93 25.35
N THR A 5 14.26 0.77 24.82
CA THR A 5 13.35 -0.32 24.44
C THR A 5 13.09 -1.14 25.69
N ARG A 6 11.84 -1.34 26.08
CA ARG A 6 11.54 -1.99 27.37
C ARG A 6 11.68 -3.50 27.35
N LEU A 7 11.57 -4.14 26.18
CA LEU A 7 11.62 -5.59 26.08
C LEU A 7 12.49 -6.04 24.91
N ILE A 8 13.53 -6.81 25.21
CA ILE A 8 14.38 -7.47 24.21
C ILE A 8 14.46 -8.93 24.59
N TYR A 9 14.03 -9.81 23.69
CA TYR A 9 14.15 -11.25 23.90
C TYR A 9 14.54 -11.97 22.63
N LYS A 10 15.18 -13.13 22.80
CA LYS A 10 15.48 -14.04 21.71
C LYS A 10 14.37 -15.08 21.62
N TYR A 11 13.88 -15.30 20.42
CA TYR A 11 12.90 -16.32 20.14
C TYR A 11 13.42 -17.23 19.03
N THR A 12 13.46 -18.53 19.29
CA THR A 12 13.94 -19.53 18.34
C THR A 12 12.75 -20.10 17.59
N LEU A 13 12.74 -19.96 16.27
CA LEU A 13 11.68 -20.43 15.37
C LEU A 13 12.21 -21.54 14.47
N GLY A 14 12.18 -22.78 14.95
CA GLY A 14 12.83 -23.90 14.29
C GLY A 14 14.33 -23.87 14.55
N GLU A 15 15.15 -23.81 13.51
CA GLU A 15 16.61 -23.74 13.64
C GLU A 15 17.14 -22.31 13.74
N GLU A 16 16.31 -21.31 13.41
CA GLU A 16 16.72 -19.91 13.36
C GLU A 16 16.38 -19.16 14.65
N LYS A 17 17.30 -18.30 15.09
CA LYS A 17 17.15 -17.46 16.28
C LYS A 17 16.87 -16.02 15.86
N TYR A 18 15.71 -15.52 16.26
CA TYR A 18 15.29 -14.13 16.03
C TYR A 18 15.43 -13.34 17.32
N THR A 19 15.79 -12.06 17.21
CA THR A 19 15.78 -11.13 18.35
C THR A 19 14.65 -10.16 18.16
N PHE A 20 13.65 -10.22 19.04
CA PHE A 20 12.52 -9.31 19.04
C PHE A 20 12.82 -8.16 19.99
N ILE A 21 12.55 -6.95 19.50
CA ILE A 21 12.69 -5.70 20.25
C ILE A 21 11.30 -5.09 20.30
N GLU A 22 10.69 -5.10 21.47
CA GLU A 22 9.33 -4.61 21.70
C GLU A 22 9.33 -3.39 22.62
N GLU A 23 8.19 -2.71 22.68
CA GLU A 23 7.96 -1.53 23.53
C GLU A 23 8.98 -0.40 23.30
N VAL A 24 9.15 0.00 22.04
CA VAL A 24 9.95 1.18 21.67
C VAL A 24 9.09 2.43 21.84
N LYS A 25 9.52 3.41 22.65
CA LYS A 25 8.77 4.67 22.89
C LYS A 25 8.42 5.44 21.60
N ASN A 26 9.26 5.37 20.56
CA ASN A 26 9.01 6.00 19.26
C ASN A 26 9.62 5.17 18.12
N PRO A 27 8.92 4.16 17.60
CA PRO A 27 9.43 3.29 16.55
C PRO A 27 9.37 4.00 15.19
N LYS A 28 10.54 4.32 14.62
CA LYS A 28 10.64 4.86 13.25
C LYS A 28 10.66 3.79 12.16
N SER A 29 10.90 2.54 12.54
CA SER A 29 10.95 1.38 11.66
C SER A 29 10.37 0.20 12.39
N VAL A 30 9.58 -0.60 11.69
CA VAL A 30 8.98 -1.84 12.18
C VAL A 30 9.28 -2.95 11.17
N MET A 31 9.52 -4.17 11.67
CA MET A 31 9.78 -5.33 10.84
C MET A 31 8.59 -6.28 10.92
N ILE A 32 8.12 -6.75 9.76
CA ILE A 32 7.10 -7.79 9.66
C ILE A 32 7.81 -9.08 9.23
N LEU A 33 7.72 -10.12 10.06
CA LEU A 33 8.28 -11.43 9.77
C LEU A 33 7.20 -12.31 9.13
N VAL A 34 7.41 -12.72 7.87
CA VAL A 34 6.51 -13.62 7.13
C VAL A 34 7.18 -14.98 7.00
N LYS A 35 6.58 -16.03 7.56
CA LYS A 35 7.05 -17.41 7.46
C LYS A 35 6.03 -18.25 6.70
N GLY A 36 6.51 -19.08 5.77
CA GLY A 36 5.67 -19.96 4.97
C GLY A 36 6.47 -21.13 4.40
N PRO A 37 5.80 -22.19 3.94
CA PRO A 37 6.46 -23.38 3.40
C PRO A 37 6.97 -23.18 1.96
N ASN A 38 6.40 -22.24 1.20
CA ASN A 38 6.70 -22.02 -0.21
C ASN A 38 7.32 -20.63 -0.43
N SER A 39 8.54 -20.60 -0.96
CA SER A 39 9.27 -19.36 -1.28
C SER A 39 8.52 -18.48 -2.28
N HIS A 40 7.84 -19.06 -3.26
CA HIS A 40 7.07 -18.29 -4.24
C HIS A 40 5.92 -17.54 -3.56
N THR A 41 5.19 -18.21 -2.67
CA THR A 41 4.09 -17.60 -1.92
C THR A 41 4.60 -16.52 -0.96
N ILE A 42 5.74 -16.73 -0.30
CA ILE A 42 6.36 -15.71 0.57
C ILE A 42 6.71 -14.46 -0.24
N ALA A 43 7.31 -14.62 -1.43
CA ALA A 43 7.64 -13.48 -2.29
C ALA A 43 6.38 -12.70 -2.70
N GLN A 44 5.31 -13.39 -3.11
CA GLN A 44 4.03 -12.75 -3.43
C GLN A 44 3.43 -11.99 -2.24
N ILE A 45 3.51 -12.54 -1.03
CA ILE A 45 3.04 -11.87 0.19
C ILE A 45 3.87 -10.62 0.47
N ASN A 46 5.20 -10.72 0.36
CA ASN A 46 6.09 -9.58 0.56
C ASN A 46 5.78 -8.43 -0.41
N ASP A 47 5.62 -8.75 -1.69
CA ASP A 47 5.24 -7.78 -2.72
C ASP A 47 3.85 -7.18 -2.44
N ALA A 48 2.88 -8.00 -2.03
CA ALA A 48 1.54 -7.53 -1.68
C ALA A 48 1.56 -6.56 -0.50
N ILE A 49 2.37 -6.82 0.53
CA ILE A 49 2.52 -5.92 1.69
C ILE A 49 3.17 -4.60 1.25
N CYS A 50 4.26 -4.66 0.49
CA CYS A 50 4.95 -3.47 0.00
C CYS A 50 4.05 -2.58 -0.86
N ASN A 51 3.26 -3.19 -1.75
CA ASN A 51 2.32 -2.47 -2.60
C ASN A 51 1.18 -1.83 -1.81
N LYS A 52 0.63 -2.55 -0.82
CA LYS A 52 -0.45 -2.02 0.05
C LYS A 52 0.03 -0.85 0.91
N LEU A 53 1.21 -0.97 1.53
CA LEU A 53 1.77 0.12 2.34
C LEU A 53 2.03 1.38 1.50
N ARG A 54 2.47 1.21 0.24
CA ARG A 54 2.63 2.33 -0.69
C ARG A 54 1.29 3.00 -1.02
N ALA A 55 0.24 2.23 -1.25
CA ALA A 55 -1.10 2.79 -1.49
C ALA A 55 -1.62 3.58 -0.28
N ILE A 56 -1.41 3.07 0.95
CA ILE A 56 -1.80 3.76 2.18
C ILE A 56 -1.02 5.06 2.34
N LYS A 57 0.29 5.03 2.09
CA LYS A 57 1.14 6.23 2.13
C LYS A 57 0.59 7.31 1.20
N ASN A 58 0.32 6.96 -0.07
CA ASN A 58 -0.20 7.90 -1.05
C ASN A 58 -1.58 8.47 -0.62
N ALA A 59 -2.47 7.63 -0.08
CA ALA A 59 -3.77 8.10 0.41
C ALA A 59 -3.65 9.11 1.56
N ILE A 60 -2.66 8.94 2.45
CA ILE A 60 -2.40 9.87 3.55
C ILE A 60 -1.79 11.18 3.03
N GLU A 61 -0.86 11.11 2.08
CA GLU A 61 -0.20 12.28 1.48
C GLU A 61 -1.17 13.12 0.64
N ASP A 62 -1.95 12.48 -0.24
CA ASP A 62 -2.86 13.14 -1.18
C ASP A 62 -4.19 13.58 -0.54
N LYS A 63 -4.52 13.04 0.65
CA LYS A 63 -5.78 13.29 1.39
C LYS A 63 -7.06 13.09 0.57
N CYS A 64 -6.99 12.35 -0.53
CA CYS A 64 -8.11 12.06 -1.41
C CYS A 64 -8.15 10.57 -1.74
N ILE A 65 -9.36 10.08 -2.01
CA ILE A 65 -9.61 8.68 -2.39
C ILE A 65 -10.52 8.65 -3.61
N VAL A 66 -10.27 7.69 -4.50
CA VAL A 66 -11.08 7.47 -5.70
C VAL A 66 -12.01 6.29 -5.48
N LEU A 67 -13.26 6.42 -5.91
CA LEU A 67 -14.26 5.35 -5.81
C LEU A 67 -13.90 4.17 -6.74
N GLY A 68 -13.81 2.98 -6.15
CA GLY A 68 -13.48 1.73 -6.83
C GLY A 68 -14.64 1.11 -7.61
N ALA A 69 -14.56 -0.20 -7.86
CA ALA A 69 -15.59 -0.98 -8.58
C ALA A 69 -16.02 -0.38 -9.94
N LYS A 70 -15.05 0.20 -10.68
CA LYS A 70 -15.27 0.96 -11.92
C LYS A 70 -16.19 2.19 -11.80
N ALA A 71 -16.63 2.59 -10.60
CA ALA A 71 -17.50 3.75 -10.42
C ALA A 71 -16.89 5.04 -10.99
N PHE A 72 -15.60 5.25 -10.74
CA PHE A 72 -14.85 6.37 -11.32
C PHE A 72 -14.84 6.34 -12.86
N GLN A 73 -14.63 5.17 -13.46
CA GLN A 73 -14.60 5.02 -14.92
C GLN A 73 -15.96 5.29 -15.57
N VAL A 74 -17.05 4.83 -14.96
CA VAL A 74 -18.41 5.08 -15.45
C VAL A 74 -18.75 6.58 -15.34
N GLY A 75 -18.39 7.21 -14.22
CA GLY A 75 -18.56 8.66 -14.04
C GLY A 75 -17.76 9.48 -15.06
N LEU A 76 -16.50 9.12 -15.29
CA LEU A 76 -15.64 9.73 -16.31
C LEU A 76 -16.22 9.60 -17.71
N SER A 77 -16.68 8.39 -18.09
CA SER A 77 -17.29 8.16 -19.41
C SER A 77 -18.55 9.04 -19.63
N SER A 78 -19.41 9.13 -18.61
CA SER A 78 -20.57 10.02 -18.66
C SER A 78 -20.17 11.49 -18.77
N HIS A 79 -19.15 11.90 -18.00
CA HIS A 79 -18.64 13.27 -18.01
C HIS A 79 -18.02 13.65 -19.36
N LEU A 80 -17.17 12.78 -19.93
CA LEU A 80 -16.55 12.97 -21.24
C LEU A 80 -17.58 13.04 -22.38
N ASN A 81 -18.62 12.20 -22.33
CA ASN A 81 -19.70 12.24 -23.32
C ASN A 81 -20.49 13.56 -23.28
N LYS A 82 -20.74 14.11 -22.08
CA LYS A 82 -21.34 15.46 -21.94
C LYS A 82 -20.39 16.56 -22.39
N PHE A 83 -19.09 16.42 -22.11
CA PHE A 83 -18.07 17.36 -22.55
C PHE A 83 -17.93 17.38 -24.09
N LYS A 84 -18.07 16.23 -24.75
CA LYS A 84 -18.04 16.10 -26.22
C LYS A 84 -19.08 16.98 -26.93
N SER A 85 -20.24 17.23 -26.32
CA SER A 85 -21.23 18.18 -26.86
C SER A 85 -20.84 19.66 -26.71
N SER A 86 -19.97 19.99 -25.74
CA SER A 86 -19.53 21.37 -25.47
C SER A 86 -18.32 21.80 -26.30
N VAL A 87 -17.59 20.87 -26.92
CA VAL A 87 -16.38 21.17 -27.70
C VAL A 87 -16.75 21.49 -29.16
N LYS A 88 -16.39 22.69 -29.63
CA LYS A 88 -16.62 23.13 -31.02
C LYS A 88 -15.85 22.24 -32.01
N ARG A 89 -16.54 21.91 -33.11
CA ARG A 89 -16.16 21.01 -34.20
C ARG A 89 -14.77 21.31 -34.81
N LYS A 90 -13.69 20.76 -34.26
CA LYS A 90 -12.47 20.35 -35.01
C LYS A 90 -11.73 19.17 -34.38
N ALA A 91 -11.86 18.93 -33.07
CA ALA A 91 -11.26 17.78 -32.38
C ALA A 91 -12.24 16.58 -32.21
N LYS A 92 -13.26 16.45 -33.07
CA LYS A 92 -14.39 15.55 -32.80
C LYS A 92 -14.09 14.07 -33.11
N MET A 93 -13.06 13.77 -33.88
CA MET A 93 -12.61 12.41 -34.18
C MET A 93 -11.15 12.46 -34.62
N GLU A 94 -10.23 12.15 -33.72
CA GLU A 94 -9.07 11.36 -34.11
C GLU A 94 -9.22 10.04 -33.35
N VAL A 95 -9.31 8.99 -34.16
CA VAL A 95 -9.41 7.59 -33.76
C VAL A 95 -8.08 7.13 -33.19
#